data_AF-A0A1H5RGK9-F1
#
_entry.id   AF-A0A1H5RGK9-F1
#
_cell.length_a   1.000
_cell.length_b   1.000
_cell.length_c   1.000
_cell.angle_alpha   90.00
_cell.angle_beta   90.00
_cell.angle_gamma   90.00
#
_symmetry.space_group_name_H-M   'P 1'
#
loop_
_entity.id
_entity.type
_entity.pdbx_description
1 polymer ?
#
loop_
_entity_poly.entity_id
_entity_poly.type
_entity_poly.pdbx_seq_one_letter_code
_entity_poly.pdbx_strand_id
1 'polypeptide(L)'
;MLSCLKKPLTVGTLLVAAAVGLPGVAAAAAVAPVDLGTLPGDRFSSVAAINAGGTMVGESYPQDARLRYHPVKWDRQGRISALPTLGGELGSAVAVNDAGVAVGWADDANGDQHAVRWAPDGSVTALPWAGSSDAVVISRTGVVAGGGSDSQGTYVSVRWAPDGSVTRLASLPGGGQAIVTGITGDGALISGNAVDAAGNQHAVRWTATGAITDLSPGNQGNPGATAVAINDFGVIAGTVTEAGWPAPVAWTRDGRQVRLGWPASPASATPRAINRAGVVVGSGYVDFAQYRALRWTAGGVTVLESERRSEAVALNASGTVVGNVESVAARWDADGTETNLGALPGGEHSWATGIAPDGTIIGYSDLDYGWHAVYWPAG
;
A
#
# COMPACT_ATOMS: atom_id res chain seq x y z
N MET A 1 -87.88 21.99 -48.72
CA MET A 1 -87.60 21.36 -47.41
C MET A 1 -86.11 21.13 -47.31
N LEU A 2 -85.48 21.68 -46.26
CA LEU A 2 -84.14 21.45 -45.71
C LEU A 2 -82.93 21.69 -46.65
N SER A 3 -81.78 22.20 -46.24
CA SER A 3 -81.27 22.93 -45.07
C SER A 3 -79.77 23.07 -45.36
N CYS A 4 -79.18 24.24 -45.09
CA CYS A 4 -77.74 24.46 -45.03
C CYS A 4 -77.03 23.41 -44.15
N LEU A 5 -75.77 23.10 -44.44
CA LEU A 5 -74.67 23.16 -43.46
C LEU A 5 -73.31 23.17 -44.18
N LYS A 6 -72.56 24.26 -44.02
CA LYS A 6 -71.13 24.36 -44.32
C LYS A 6 -70.35 23.61 -43.21
N LYS A 7 -69.38 22.77 -43.56
CA LYS A 7 -68.34 22.29 -42.62
C LYS A 7 -67.03 23.05 -42.89
N PRO A 8 -66.36 23.63 -41.89
CA PRO A 8 -64.98 24.09 -42.03
C PRO A 8 -64.04 22.89 -41.87
N LEU A 9 -63.01 22.77 -42.72
CA LEU A 9 -61.86 21.89 -42.45
C LEU A 9 -60.72 22.74 -41.89
N THR A 10 -60.32 22.36 -40.68
CA THR A 10 -59.25 22.90 -39.86
C THR A 10 -57.88 22.66 -40.51
N VAL A 11 -57.07 23.71 -40.65
CA VAL A 11 -55.63 23.58 -40.97
C VAL A 11 -54.93 23.10 -39.70
N GLY A 12 -54.50 21.83 -39.67
CA GLY A 12 -53.67 21.29 -38.61
C GLY A 12 -52.20 21.65 -38.85
N THR A 13 -51.66 22.53 -38.02
CA THR A 13 -50.22 22.86 -38.01
C THR A 13 -49.43 21.64 -37.54
N LEU A 14 -48.61 21.06 -38.41
CA LEU A 14 -47.67 19.99 -38.05
C LEU A 14 -46.45 20.63 -37.37
N LEU A 15 -46.36 20.52 -36.05
CA LEU A 15 -45.14 20.86 -35.29
C LEU A 15 -44.17 19.68 -35.39
N VAL A 16 -43.15 19.81 -36.25
CA VAL A 16 -41.99 18.91 -36.25
C VAL A 16 -41.07 19.35 -35.12
N ALA A 17 -41.13 18.66 -33.98
CA ALA A 17 -40.14 18.80 -32.93
C ALA A 17 -38.83 18.13 -33.39
N ALA A 18 -37.84 18.94 -33.80
CA ALA A 18 -36.49 18.46 -33.99
C ALA A 18 -35.88 18.14 -32.62
N ALA A 19 -35.75 16.85 -32.30
CA ALA A 19 -34.94 16.41 -31.17
C ALA A 19 -33.47 16.69 -31.48
N VAL A 20 -32.93 17.77 -30.92
CA VAL A 20 -31.49 18.01 -30.90
C VAL A 20 -30.89 16.98 -29.94
N GLY A 21 -30.37 15.88 -30.49
CA GLY A 21 -29.55 14.94 -29.73
C GLY A 21 -28.28 15.64 -29.30
N LEU A 22 -28.14 15.91 -28.00
CA LEU A 22 -26.85 16.30 -27.44
C LEU A 22 -25.87 15.13 -27.68
N PRO A 23 -24.63 15.40 -28.13
CA PRO A 23 -23.62 14.35 -28.23
C PRO A 23 -23.39 13.78 -26.84
N GLY A 24 -23.79 12.52 -26.65
CA GLY A 24 -23.49 11.78 -25.43
C GLY A 24 -21.97 11.73 -25.26
N VAL A 25 -21.48 12.21 -24.13
CA VAL A 25 -20.12 11.91 -23.70
C VAL A 25 -20.09 10.40 -23.51
N ALA A 26 -19.39 9.68 -24.38
CA ALA A 26 -19.11 8.28 -24.15
C ALA A 26 -18.39 8.20 -22.80
N ALA A 27 -19.04 7.65 -21.78
CA ALA A 27 -18.38 7.33 -20.53
C ALA A 27 -17.20 6.44 -20.89
N ALA A 28 -15.99 6.86 -20.52
CA ALA A 28 -14.82 6.01 -20.61
C ALA A 28 -15.15 4.68 -19.93
N ALA A 29 -14.90 3.56 -20.61
CA ALA A 29 -15.18 2.24 -20.05
C ALA A 29 -14.46 2.15 -18.70
N ALA A 30 -15.22 1.89 -17.64
CA ALA A 30 -14.66 1.71 -16.30
C ALA A 30 -13.59 0.62 -16.37
N VAL A 31 -12.39 0.89 -15.83
CA VAL A 31 -11.38 -0.15 -15.64
C VAL A 31 -11.95 -1.08 -14.58
N ALA A 32 -12.51 -2.22 -15.01
CA ALA A 32 -13.06 -3.19 -14.08
C ALA A 32 -11.93 -3.99 -13.40
N PRO A 33 -12.06 -4.31 -12.10
CA PRO A 33 -11.12 -5.19 -11.44
C PRO A 33 -11.14 -6.58 -12.08
N VAL A 34 -9.96 -7.20 -12.14
CA VAL A 34 -9.77 -8.59 -12.50
C VAL A 34 -9.52 -9.38 -11.23
N ASP A 35 -10.35 -10.41 -11.01
CA ASP A 35 -10.20 -11.34 -9.89
C ASP A 35 -8.90 -12.16 -10.06
N LEU A 36 -8.07 -12.17 -9.03
CA LEU A 36 -6.84 -12.97 -8.97
C LEU A 36 -7.11 -14.40 -8.48
N GLY A 37 -8.31 -14.69 -8.00
CA GLY A 37 -8.75 -16.02 -7.57
C GLY A 37 -8.07 -16.50 -6.29
N THR A 38 -8.25 -17.80 -6.02
CA THR A 38 -7.74 -18.51 -4.84
C THR A 38 -7.07 -19.82 -5.23
N LEU A 39 -6.32 -20.43 -4.31
CA LEU A 39 -5.85 -21.79 -4.48
C LEU A 39 -7.03 -22.79 -4.39
N PRO A 40 -6.93 -23.98 -5.01
CA PRO A 40 -7.97 -24.99 -4.90
C PRO A 40 -8.30 -25.33 -3.43
N GLY A 41 -9.55 -25.11 -3.03
CA GLY A 41 -10.05 -25.36 -1.67
C GLY A 41 -10.09 -24.13 -0.76
N ASP A 42 -9.43 -23.03 -1.16
CA ASP A 42 -9.48 -21.76 -0.45
C ASP A 42 -10.64 -20.89 -0.93
N ARG A 43 -11.07 -19.97 -0.06
CA ARG A 43 -12.21 -19.08 -0.29
C ARG A 43 -11.83 -17.61 -0.39
N PHE A 44 -10.69 -17.22 0.15
CA PHE A 44 -10.27 -15.83 0.21
C PHE A 44 -8.83 -15.69 -0.27
N SER A 45 -8.49 -14.52 -0.77
CA SER A 45 -7.13 -14.16 -1.15
C SER A 45 -6.84 -12.69 -0.86
N SER A 46 -5.57 -12.39 -0.62
CA SER A 46 -5.06 -11.04 -0.42
C SER A 46 -3.75 -10.87 -1.18
N VAL A 47 -3.61 -9.77 -1.91
CA VAL A 47 -2.39 -9.39 -2.61
C VAL A 47 -1.64 -8.33 -1.82
N ALA A 48 -0.39 -8.62 -1.49
CA ALA A 48 0.45 -7.78 -0.65
C ALA A 48 1.35 -6.84 -1.46
N ALA A 49 1.90 -7.32 -2.57
CA ALA A 49 2.87 -6.55 -3.35
C ALA A 49 2.84 -6.91 -4.84
N ILE A 50 3.26 -5.95 -5.67
CA ILE A 50 3.45 -6.07 -7.11
C ILE A 50 4.80 -5.47 -7.51
N ASN A 51 5.52 -6.11 -8.43
CA ASN A 51 6.76 -5.56 -8.99
C ASN A 51 6.57 -4.98 -10.40
N ALA A 52 7.62 -4.37 -10.96
CA ALA A 52 7.59 -3.78 -12.31
C ALA A 52 7.32 -4.80 -13.44
N GLY A 53 7.59 -6.09 -13.23
CA GLY A 53 7.27 -7.16 -14.17
C GLY A 53 5.80 -7.56 -14.17
N GLY A 54 5.01 -7.11 -13.20
CA GLY A 54 3.63 -7.54 -12.96
C GLY A 54 3.52 -8.84 -12.17
N THR A 55 4.62 -9.33 -11.57
CA THR A 55 4.54 -10.41 -10.58
C THR A 55 3.92 -9.85 -9.30
N MET A 56 2.89 -10.53 -8.82
CA MET A 56 2.20 -10.20 -7.57
C MET A 56 2.40 -11.32 -6.57
N VAL A 57 2.43 -10.99 -5.29
CA VAL A 57 2.56 -11.96 -4.19
C VAL A 57 1.62 -11.64 -3.05
N GLY A 58 1.28 -12.65 -2.26
CA GLY A 58 0.35 -12.52 -1.15
C GLY A 58 -0.01 -13.87 -0.57
N GLU A 59 -1.28 -14.03 -0.22
CA GLU A 59 -1.81 -15.21 0.44
C GLU A 59 -3.18 -15.63 -0.10
N SER A 60 -3.44 -16.93 0.00
CA SER A 60 -4.74 -17.57 -0.20
C SER A 60 -5.09 -18.34 1.08
N TYR A 61 -6.35 -18.32 1.50
CA TYR A 61 -6.75 -18.94 2.76
C TYR A 61 -8.19 -19.47 2.77
N PRO A 62 -8.48 -20.51 3.58
CA PRO A 62 -9.81 -21.10 3.67
C PRO A 62 -10.74 -20.24 4.52
N GLN A 63 -12.04 -20.58 4.50
CA GLN A 63 -13.03 -19.90 5.34
C GLN A 63 -12.91 -20.20 6.85
N ASP A 64 -12.23 -21.29 7.21
CA ASP A 64 -12.21 -21.82 8.58
C ASP A 64 -11.52 -20.85 9.57
N ALA A 65 -11.97 -20.91 10.83
CA ALA A 65 -11.52 -20.09 11.96
C ALA A 65 -10.03 -20.27 12.35
N ARG A 66 -9.31 -21.18 11.68
CA ARG A 66 -7.88 -21.44 11.93
C ARG A 66 -6.92 -20.62 11.06
N LEU A 67 -7.43 -19.72 10.19
CA LEU A 67 -6.65 -18.77 9.37
C LEU A 67 -5.33 -19.36 8.84
N ARG A 68 -5.47 -20.40 8.01
CA ARG A 68 -4.33 -21.08 7.38
C ARG A 68 -3.91 -20.28 6.15
N TYR A 69 -2.86 -19.47 6.28
CA TYR A 69 -2.32 -18.71 5.16
C TYR A 69 -1.44 -19.59 4.29
N HIS A 70 -1.75 -19.66 3.00
CA HIS A 70 -0.92 -20.27 1.99
C HIS A 70 -0.23 -19.17 1.18
N PRO A 71 1.11 -19.13 1.12
CA PRO A 71 1.81 -18.11 0.36
C PRO A 71 1.62 -18.38 -1.13
N VAL A 72 1.32 -17.33 -1.89
CA VAL A 72 1.03 -17.43 -3.32
C VAL A 72 1.74 -16.37 -4.13
N LYS A 73 1.88 -16.65 -5.41
CA LYS A 73 2.23 -15.67 -6.43
C LYS A 73 1.22 -15.69 -7.57
N TRP A 74 0.96 -14.52 -8.13
CA TRP A 74 0.26 -14.36 -9.40
C TRP A 74 1.23 -13.82 -10.45
N ASP A 75 1.10 -14.33 -11.67
CA ASP A 75 1.78 -13.70 -12.81
C ASP A 75 1.03 -12.47 -13.31
N ARG A 76 1.59 -11.81 -14.32
CA ARG A 76 1.03 -10.58 -14.91
C ARG A 76 -0.39 -10.78 -15.50
N GLN A 77 -0.79 -12.02 -15.79
CA GLN A 77 -2.12 -12.35 -16.27
C GLN A 77 -3.09 -12.68 -15.13
N GLY A 78 -2.64 -12.65 -13.88
CA GLY A 78 -3.42 -12.99 -12.70
C GLY A 78 -3.52 -14.50 -12.45
N ARG A 79 -2.66 -15.33 -13.05
CA ARG A 79 -2.67 -16.77 -12.80
C ARG A 79 -1.99 -17.09 -11.47
N ILE A 80 -2.76 -17.64 -10.53
CA ILE A 80 -2.28 -18.01 -9.20
C ILE A 80 -1.44 -19.29 -9.20
N SER A 81 -0.41 -19.31 -8.36
CA SER A 81 0.36 -20.51 -8.03
C SER A 81 0.82 -20.45 -6.58
N ALA A 82 0.86 -21.61 -5.91
CA ALA A 82 1.38 -21.71 -4.56
C ALA A 82 2.91 -21.49 -4.55
N LEU A 83 3.39 -20.80 -3.51
CA LEU A 83 4.79 -20.76 -3.14
C LEU A 83 5.05 -21.87 -2.10
N PRO A 84 6.15 -22.64 -2.21
CA PRO A 84 6.43 -23.70 -1.26
C PRO A 84 6.82 -23.15 0.12
N THR A 85 6.45 -23.87 1.18
CA THR A 85 6.92 -23.66 2.56
C THR A 85 8.23 -24.43 2.82
N LEU A 86 8.77 -24.36 4.03
CA LEU A 86 9.97 -25.13 4.44
C LEU A 86 9.65 -26.56 4.89
N GLY A 87 8.50 -27.09 4.49
CA GLY A 87 7.99 -28.40 4.89
C GLY A 87 6.82 -28.34 5.88
N GLY A 88 6.47 -27.15 6.39
CA GLY A 88 5.26 -26.89 7.17
C GLY A 88 4.03 -26.59 6.30
N GLU A 89 2.91 -26.24 6.93
CA GLU A 89 1.64 -26.00 6.22
C GLU A 89 1.41 -24.53 5.87
N LEU A 90 2.03 -23.58 6.58
CA LEU A 90 1.69 -22.16 6.51
C LEU A 90 2.83 -21.29 5.98
N GLY A 91 2.44 -20.14 5.43
CA GLY A 91 3.35 -19.07 5.06
C GLY A 91 2.60 -17.86 4.50
N SER A 92 3.29 -16.74 4.39
CA SER A 92 2.76 -15.54 3.73
C SER A 92 3.87 -14.80 3.01
N ALA A 93 3.61 -14.39 1.76
CA ALA A 93 4.54 -13.61 0.95
C ALA A 93 4.12 -12.13 0.99
N VAL A 94 5.00 -11.26 1.48
CA VAL A 94 4.63 -9.88 1.85
C VAL A 94 5.29 -8.83 0.96
N ALA A 95 6.40 -9.15 0.30
CA ALA A 95 7.10 -8.24 -0.59
C ALA A 95 7.77 -8.96 -1.75
N VAL A 96 7.90 -8.28 -2.88
CA VAL A 96 8.56 -8.77 -4.10
C VAL A 96 9.41 -7.67 -4.73
N ASN A 97 10.61 -8.00 -5.19
CA ASN A 97 11.47 -7.04 -5.89
C ASN A 97 11.36 -7.16 -7.43
N ASP A 98 12.02 -6.25 -8.15
CA ASP A 98 11.98 -6.18 -9.62
C ASP A 98 12.55 -7.44 -10.32
N ALA A 99 13.37 -8.23 -9.63
CA ALA A 99 13.87 -9.50 -10.15
C ALA A 99 12.89 -10.67 -9.97
N GLY A 100 11.71 -10.43 -9.36
CA GLY A 100 10.71 -11.46 -9.06
C GLY A 100 11.05 -12.29 -7.82
N VAL A 101 12.01 -11.85 -7.01
CA VAL A 101 12.31 -12.48 -5.72
C VAL A 101 11.29 -11.99 -4.70
N ALA A 102 10.60 -12.92 -4.06
CA ALA A 102 9.65 -12.63 -2.99
C ALA A 102 10.24 -12.95 -1.61
N VAL A 103 9.73 -12.29 -0.57
CA VAL A 103 10.10 -12.54 0.83
C VAL A 103 8.86 -12.53 1.72
N GLY A 104 9.00 -13.13 2.89
CA GLY A 104 7.96 -13.20 3.91
C GLY A 104 8.33 -14.22 4.96
N TRP A 105 7.37 -15.05 5.37
CA TRP A 105 7.60 -16.13 6.33
C TRP A 105 6.98 -17.44 5.86
N ALA A 106 7.54 -18.55 6.32
CA ALA A 106 6.97 -19.89 6.13
C ALA A 106 7.37 -20.82 7.28
N ASP A 107 6.50 -21.77 7.57
CA ASP A 107 6.75 -22.79 8.58
C ASP A 107 7.61 -23.93 8.02
N ASP A 108 8.48 -24.47 8.88
CA ASP A 108 9.16 -25.74 8.65
C ASP A 108 8.31 -26.95 9.08
N ALA A 109 8.85 -28.16 8.90
CA ALA A 109 8.16 -29.40 9.24
C ALA A 109 7.83 -29.58 10.74
N ASN A 110 8.44 -28.80 11.63
CA ASN A 110 8.14 -28.78 13.06
C ASN A 110 7.07 -27.74 13.42
N GLY A 111 6.68 -26.88 12.45
CA GLY A 111 5.78 -25.75 12.67
C GLY A 111 6.50 -24.50 13.18
N ASP A 112 7.82 -24.44 13.09
CA ASP A 112 8.58 -23.24 13.46
C ASP A 112 8.56 -22.24 12.30
N GLN A 113 8.20 -20.99 12.58
CA GLN A 113 8.13 -19.92 11.59
C GLN A 113 9.51 -19.34 11.28
N HIS A 114 9.87 -19.29 9.99
CA HIS A 114 11.12 -18.71 9.52
C HIS A 114 10.88 -17.58 8.52
N ALA A 115 11.72 -16.55 8.57
CA ALA A 115 11.86 -15.61 7.47
C ALA A 115 12.36 -16.39 6.23
N VAL A 116 11.73 -16.18 5.08
CA VAL A 116 12.08 -16.89 3.85
C VAL A 116 12.22 -15.97 2.66
N ARG A 117 12.95 -16.47 1.67
CA ARG A 117 13.05 -15.92 0.32
C ARG A 117 12.57 -16.96 -0.67
N TRP A 118 11.67 -16.55 -1.57
CA TRP A 118 11.30 -17.32 -2.76
C TRP A 118 12.02 -16.75 -3.98
N ALA A 119 12.78 -17.59 -4.67
CA ALA A 119 13.40 -17.22 -5.93
C ALA A 119 12.36 -17.25 -7.07
N PRO A 120 12.65 -16.60 -8.22
CA PRO A 120 11.70 -16.55 -9.34
C PRO A 120 11.32 -17.94 -9.88
N ASP A 121 12.23 -18.91 -9.78
CA ASP A 121 12.01 -20.31 -10.15
C ASP A 121 11.06 -21.06 -9.19
N GLY A 122 10.67 -20.44 -8.08
CA GLY A 122 9.80 -21.00 -7.06
C GLY A 122 10.52 -21.70 -5.92
N SER A 123 11.85 -21.79 -5.92
CA SER A 123 12.59 -22.35 -4.79
C SER A 123 12.46 -21.47 -3.54
N VAL A 124 12.32 -22.09 -2.37
CA VAL A 124 12.26 -21.41 -1.07
C VAL A 124 13.54 -21.65 -0.30
N THR A 125 14.03 -20.62 0.39
CA THR A 125 15.21 -20.69 1.26
C THR A 125 14.95 -19.92 2.54
N ALA A 126 15.23 -20.55 3.68
CA ALA A 126 15.20 -19.88 4.97
C ALA A 126 16.31 -18.82 5.06
N LEU A 127 15.97 -17.63 5.56
CA LEU A 127 16.94 -16.60 5.89
C LEU A 127 17.53 -16.90 7.26
N PRO A 128 18.87 -16.95 7.43
CA PRO A 128 19.45 -17.45 8.66
C PRO A 128 19.07 -16.62 9.90
N TRP A 129 18.40 -17.25 10.85
CA TRP A 129 18.13 -16.75 12.19
C TRP A 129 17.85 -17.93 13.13
N ALA A 130 18.19 -17.81 14.42
CA ALA A 130 18.11 -18.95 15.34
C ALA A 130 16.72 -19.19 15.93
N GLY A 131 15.92 -18.13 16.09
CA GLY A 131 14.54 -18.21 16.60
C GLY A 131 13.51 -17.95 15.50
N SER A 132 12.25 -17.82 15.90
CA SER A 132 11.18 -17.39 14.99
C SER A 132 11.55 -16.07 14.31
N SER A 133 11.29 -15.97 13.01
CA SER A 133 11.64 -14.80 12.21
C SER A 133 10.64 -14.53 11.10
N ASP A 134 10.65 -13.30 10.60
CA ASP A 134 9.84 -12.83 9.49
C ASP A 134 10.61 -11.78 8.67
N ALA A 135 10.45 -11.83 7.34
CA ALA A 135 10.93 -10.79 6.44
C ALA A 135 9.80 -9.81 6.12
N VAL A 136 10.10 -8.52 6.13
CA VAL A 136 9.12 -7.44 5.93
C VAL A 136 9.33 -6.74 4.60
N VAL A 137 10.59 -6.42 4.25
CA VAL A 137 10.93 -5.67 3.05
C VAL A 137 12.11 -6.29 2.30
N ILE A 138 12.13 -6.12 0.98
CA ILE A 138 13.24 -6.49 0.10
C ILE A 138 13.60 -5.33 -0.82
N SER A 139 14.90 -5.04 -0.94
CA SER A 139 15.42 -4.05 -1.88
C SER A 139 15.61 -4.63 -3.29
N ARG A 140 15.82 -3.77 -4.27
CA ARG A 140 16.12 -4.17 -5.65
C ARG A 140 17.40 -5.00 -5.76
N THR A 141 18.37 -4.75 -4.88
CA THR A 141 19.64 -5.48 -4.82
C THR A 141 19.54 -6.80 -4.05
N GLY A 142 18.37 -7.12 -3.48
CA GLY A 142 18.12 -8.37 -2.77
C GLY A 142 18.49 -8.35 -1.29
N VAL A 143 18.85 -7.19 -0.73
CA VAL A 143 18.93 -7.02 0.73
C VAL A 143 17.52 -7.12 1.30
N VAL A 144 17.35 -7.95 2.33
CA VAL A 144 16.09 -8.19 3.04
C VAL A 144 16.20 -7.61 4.45
N ALA A 145 15.12 -7.06 4.97
CA ALA A 145 15.02 -6.67 6.37
C ALA A 145 13.66 -7.04 6.97
N GLY A 146 13.66 -7.31 8.27
CA GLY A 146 12.49 -7.76 9.03
C GLY A 146 12.87 -7.93 10.48
N GLY A 147 12.38 -8.98 11.14
CA GLY A 147 12.76 -9.25 12.52
C GLY A 147 12.80 -10.72 12.88
N GLY A 148 13.19 -10.96 14.13
CA GLY A 148 13.22 -12.29 14.72
C GLY A 148 13.48 -12.27 16.21
N SER A 149 13.12 -13.37 16.88
CA SER A 149 13.35 -13.56 18.31
C SER A 149 14.78 -14.02 18.56
N ASP A 150 15.52 -13.33 19.42
CA ASP A 150 16.83 -13.80 19.87
C ASP A 150 16.71 -14.90 20.94
N SER A 151 17.85 -15.41 21.43
CA SER A 151 17.90 -16.50 22.42
C SER A 151 17.18 -16.19 23.74
N GLN A 152 16.87 -14.92 24.02
CA GLN A 152 16.14 -14.48 25.22
C GLN A 152 14.65 -14.25 24.92
N GLY A 153 14.19 -14.57 23.71
CA GLY A 153 12.82 -14.30 23.25
C GLY A 153 12.58 -12.83 22.89
N THR A 154 13.61 -11.98 22.88
CA THR A 154 13.45 -10.56 22.54
C THR A 154 13.33 -10.43 21.02
N TYR A 155 12.30 -9.73 20.55
CA TYR A 155 12.13 -9.44 19.13
C TYR A 155 13.08 -8.32 18.70
N VAL A 156 13.86 -8.58 17.65
CA VAL A 156 14.92 -7.69 17.17
C VAL A 156 14.81 -7.50 15.68
N SER A 157 15.17 -6.31 15.20
CA SER A 157 15.24 -6.06 13.77
C SER A 157 16.50 -6.69 13.16
N VAL A 158 16.35 -7.33 12.00
CA VAL A 158 17.40 -8.09 11.33
C VAL A 158 17.51 -7.66 9.87
N ARG A 159 18.74 -7.62 9.36
CA ARG A 159 19.07 -7.41 7.94
C ARG A 159 19.79 -8.64 7.40
N TRP A 160 19.30 -9.20 6.30
CA TRP A 160 19.94 -10.28 5.55
C TRP A 160 20.47 -9.75 4.22
N ALA A 161 21.77 -9.92 3.98
CA ALA A 161 22.42 -9.50 2.75
C ALA A 161 22.43 -10.64 1.70
N PRO A 162 22.50 -10.32 0.39
CA PRO A 162 22.56 -11.32 -0.67
C PRO A 162 23.74 -12.29 -0.59
N ASP A 163 24.84 -11.88 0.08
CA ASP A 163 26.04 -12.70 0.30
C ASP A 163 25.89 -13.68 1.49
N GLY A 164 24.73 -13.71 2.13
CA GLY A 164 24.45 -14.54 3.30
C GLY A 164 24.79 -13.88 4.64
N SER A 165 25.37 -12.69 4.65
CA SER A 165 25.66 -11.97 5.88
C SER A 165 24.38 -11.55 6.62
N VAL A 166 24.37 -11.74 7.94
CA VAL A 166 23.25 -11.36 8.81
C VAL A 166 23.71 -10.28 9.78
N THR A 167 23.00 -9.16 9.78
CA THR A 167 23.29 -8.01 10.64
C THR A 167 22.09 -7.73 11.54
N ARG A 168 22.28 -7.78 12.86
CA ARG A 168 21.30 -7.26 13.82
C ARG A 168 21.28 -5.74 13.74
N LEU A 169 20.10 -5.15 13.61
CA LEU A 169 19.92 -3.69 13.64
C LEU A 169 19.81 -3.23 15.09
N ALA A 170 20.59 -2.21 15.47
CA ALA A 170 20.67 -1.76 16.85
C ALA A 170 19.34 -1.13 17.35
N SER A 171 19.04 -1.28 18.64
CA SER A 171 17.99 -0.51 19.33
C SER A 171 18.53 0.82 19.88
N LEU A 172 17.64 1.73 20.29
CA LEU A 172 18.05 2.94 20.99
C LEU A 172 18.64 2.61 22.38
N PRO A 173 19.59 3.41 22.90
CA PRO A 173 20.20 3.15 24.21
C PRO A 173 19.17 3.07 25.35
N GLY A 174 19.19 1.96 26.10
CA GLY A 174 18.23 1.70 27.19
C GLY A 174 16.79 1.45 26.72
N GLY A 175 16.55 1.50 25.42
CA GLY A 175 15.25 1.32 24.78
C GLY A 175 14.92 -0.13 24.45
N GLY A 176 13.71 -0.33 23.94
CA GLY A 176 13.12 -1.63 23.66
C GLY A 176 13.13 -2.02 22.19
N GLN A 177 11.98 -2.51 21.74
CA GLN A 177 11.73 -3.02 20.40
C GLN A 177 12.01 -1.96 19.33
N ALA A 178 12.61 -2.42 18.24
CA ALA A 178 12.66 -1.69 16.98
C ALA A 178 11.97 -2.51 15.89
N ILE A 179 11.33 -1.83 14.94
CA ILE A 179 10.56 -2.45 13.85
C ILE A 179 10.92 -1.76 12.54
N VAL A 180 11.20 -2.56 11.51
CA VAL A 180 11.49 -2.11 10.15
C VAL A 180 10.21 -1.65 9.45
N THR A 181 10.27 -0.53 8.72
CA THR A 181 9.14 -0.04 7.91
C THR A 181 9.46 0.06 6.42
N GLY A 182 10.73 0.18 6.06
CA GLY A 182 11.12 0.34 4.66
C GLY A 182 12.61 0.23 4.42
N ILE A 183 12.99 0.07 3.15
CA ILE A 183 14.38 -0.05 2.71
C ILE A 183 14.58 0.71 1.39
N THR A 184 15.75 1.34 1.23
CA THR A 184 16.12 1.95 -0.05
C THR A 184 16.36 0.89 -1.12
N GLY A 185 16.13 1.20 -2.39
CA GLY A 185 16.27 0.24 -3.48
C GLY A 185 17.70 -0.32 -3.65
N ASP A 186 18.73 0.40 -3.20
CA ASP A 186 20.11 -0.10 -3.14
C ASP A 186 20.41 -0.98 -1.92
N GLY A 187 19.51 -1.02 -0.93
CA GLY A 187 19.67 -1.76 0.32
C GLY A 187 20.64 -1.12 1.33
N ALA A 188 21.02 0.14 1.12
CA ALA A 188 21.99 0.86 1.95
C ALA A 188 21.39 1.42 3.24
N LEU A 189 20.12 1.83 3.21
CA LEU A 189 19.42 2.41 4.35
C LEU A 189 18.10 1.69 4.61
N ILE A 190 17.79 1.51 5.89
CA ILE A 190 16.54 0.93 6.37
C ILE A 190 15.89 1.98 7.28
N SER A 191 14.59 2.22 7.13
CA SER A 191 13.81 3.06 8.05
C SER A 191 13.00 2.19 9.02
N GLY A 192 12.64 2.75 10.16
CA GLY A 192 11.75 2.08 11.09
C GLY A 192 11.39 2.92 12.30
N ASN A 193 10.82 2.25 13.29
CA ASN A 193 10.42 2.82 14.57
C ASN A 193 11.17 2.14 15.70
N ALA A 194 11.59 2.87 16.71
CA ALA A 194 12.21 2.33 17.92
C ALA A 194 11.65 3.01 19.18
N VAL A 195 11.70 2.30 20.30
CA VAL A 195 11.27 2.83 21.60
C VAL A 195 12.51 3.18 22.44
N ASP A 196 12.52 4.37 23.06
CA ASP A 196 13.58 4.81 23.98
C ASP A 196 13.41 4.22 25.40
N ALA A 197 14.33 4.53 26.32
CA ALA A 197 14.27 4.04 27.70
C ALA A 197 13.08 4.56 28.51
N ALA A 198 12.45 5.65 28.06
CA ALA A 198 11.27 6.24 28.69
C ALA A 198 9.95 5.74 28.09
N GLY A 199 10.01 4.86 27.07
CA GLY A 199 8.84 4.34 26.38
C GLY A 199 8.32 5.22 25.24
N ASN A 200 9.05 6.28 24.84
CA ASN A 200 8.67 7.12 23.72
C ASN A 200 9.04 6.45 22.39
N GLN A 201 8.20 6.62 21.38
CA GLN A 201 8.46 6.11 20.03
C GLN A 201 9.24 7.14 19.18
N HIS A 202 10.24 6.66 18.45
CA HIS A 202 11.12 7.45 17.59
C HIS A 202 11.11 6.92 16.15
N ALA A 203 11.16 7.82 15.19
CA ALA A 203 11.50 7.49 13.82
C ALA A 203 13.02 7.29 13.74
N VAL A 204 13.46 6.17 13.19
CA VAL A 204 14.87 5.80 13.16
C VAL A 204 15.30 5.33 11.78
N ARG A 205 16.62 5.34 11.58
CA ARG A 205 17.26 4.83 10.37
C ARG A 205 18.47 3.99 10.72
N TRP A 206 18.64 2.88 10.00
CA TRP A 206 19.83 2.04 10.07
C TRP A 206 20.66 2.11 8.81
N THR A 207 21.97 1.97 8.97
CA THR A 207 22.91 1.71 7.88
C THR A 207 23.10 0.19 7.69
N ALA A 208 23.83 -0.19 6.63
CA ALA A 208 24.17 -1.59 6.37
C ALA A 208 24.94 -2.29 7.51
N THR A 209 25.65 -1.53 8.37
CA THR A 209 26.36 -2.07 9.54
C THR A 209 25.46 -2.27 10.75
N GLY A 210 24.17 -1.91 10.66
CA GLY A 210 23.22 -1.98 11.76
C GLY A 210 23.27 -0.78 12.71
N ALA A 211 24.06 0.24 12.39
CA ALA A 211 24.15 1.46 13.20
C ALA A 211 22.85 2.25 13.13
N ILE A 212 22.24 2.55 14.28
CA ILE A 212 20.99 3.30 14.41
C ILE A 212 21.25 4.80 14.49
N THR A 213 20.41 5.58 13.81
CA THR A 213 20.29 7.03 13.96
C THR A 213 18.88 7.37 14.40
N ASP A 214 18.74 8.08 15.51
CA ASP A 214 17.47 8.69 15.92
C ASP A 214 17.21 9.95 15.10
N LEU A 215 16.06 10.00 14.42
CA LEU A 215 15.65 11.13 13.56
C LEU A 215 14.76 12.13 14.31
N SER A 216 14.40 11.83 15.56
CA SER A 216 13.48 12.61 16.38
C SER A 216 13.96 12.78 17.84
N PRO A 217 15.25 13.10 18.11
CA PRO A 217 15.81 13.09 19.47
C PRO A 217 15.23 14.16 20.41
N GLY A 218 14.58 15.20 19.85
CA GLY A 218 14.04 16.34 20.59
C GLY A 218 12.60 16.19 21.07
N ASN A 219 11.94 15.04 20.88
CA ASN A 219 10.52 14.85 21.20
C ASN A 219 10.26 14.45 22.67
N GLN A 220 11.18 14.83 23.59
CA GLN A 220 11.05 14.53 25.01
C GLN A 220 9.84 15.28 25.59
N GLY A 221 8.76 14.54 25.88
CA GLY A 221 7.50 15.07 26.41
C GLY A 221 6.35 15.14 25.41
N ASN A 222 6.53 14.67 24.18
CA ASN A 222 5.49 14.67 23.15
C ASN A 222 5.43 13.29 22.46
N PRO A 223 4.33 12.54 22.60
CA PRO A 223 4.33 11.10 22.38
C PRO A 223 4.42 10.76 20.90
N GLY A 224 5.62 10.44 20.43
CA GLY A 224 5.81 9.60 19.25
C GLY A 224 6.20 10.33 17.96
N ALA A 225 7.27 9.83 17.34
CA ALA A 225 7.55 9.97 15.92
C ALA A 225 7.41 8.59 15.24
N THR A 226 6.85 8.58 14.03
CA THR A 226 6.66 7.34 13.25
C THR A 226 7.24 7.52 11.85
N ALA A 227 8.18 6.66 11.46
CA ALA A 227 8.58 6.49 10.07
C ALA A 227 7.58 5.59 9.35
N VAL A 228 7.07 6.03 8.22
CA VAL A 228 6.06 5.29 7.44
C VAL A 228 6.66 4.72 6.15
N ALA A 229 7.33 5.56 5.36
CA ALA A 229 7.88 5.14 4.06
C ALA A 229 9.21 5.84 3.79
N ILE A 230 10.11 5.19 3.06
CA ILE A 230 11.42 5.70 2.63
C ILE A 230 11.53 5.60 1.11
N ASN A 231 12.10 6.63 0.47
CA ASN A 231 12.43 6.58 -0.95
C ASN A 231 13.91 6.25 -1.21
N ASP A 232 14.27 5.98 -2.47
CA ASP A 232 15.64 5.63 -2.89
C ASP A 232 16.72 6.67 -2.54
N PHE A 233 16.35 7.93 -2.27
CA PHE A 233 17.30 8.96 -1.85
C PHE A 233 17.52 8.98 -0.33
N GLY A 234 16.79 8.15 0.43
CA GLY A 234 16.86 8.07 1.88
C GLY A 234 16.03 9.13 2.59
N VAL A 235 15.06 9.74 1.89
CA VAL A 235 14.06 10.62 2.49
C VAL A 235 12.95 9.75 3.07
N ILE A 236 12.60 9.99 4.32
CA ILE A 236 11.60 9.23 5.07
C ILE A 236 10.39 10.12 5.29
N ALA A 237 9.20 9.70 4.88
CA ALA A 237 7.94 10.36 5.23
C ALA A 237 7.33 9.69 6.47
N GLY A 238 6.65 10.49 7.30
CA GLY A 238 5.95 9.97 8.47
C GLY A 238 5.31 11.06 9.31
N THR A 239 5.16 10.80 10.61
CA THR A 239 4.47 11.70 11.53
C THR A 239 5.30 11.98 12.77
N VAL A 240 5.05 13.13 13.38
CA VAL A 240 5.38 13.38 14.79
C VAL A 240 4.14 13.93 15.48
N THR A 241 4.04 13.76 16.78
CA THR A 241 2.95 14.41 17.52
C THR A 241 3.24 15.90 17.67
N GLU A 242 2.23 16.76 17.48
CA GLU A 242 2.25 18.20 17.74
C GLU A 242 0.94 18.58 18.43
N ALA A 243 1.04 19.22 19.60
CA ALA A 243 -0.15 19.60 20.40
C ALA A 243 -1.16 18.44 20.61
N GLY A 244 -0.67 17.21 20.72
CA GLY A 244 -1.48 15.99 20.90
C GLY A 244 -2.00 15.34 19.61
N TRP A 245 -1.70 15.90 18.43
CA TRP A 245 -2.17 15.39 17.14
C TRP A 245 -1.02 14.93 16.23
N PRO A 246 -1.19 13.88 15.40
CA PRO A 246 -0.20 13.53 14.40
C PRO A 246 -0.08 14.61 13.33
N ALA A 247 1.14 15.13 13.16
CA ALA A 247 1.52 16.11 12.16
C ALA A 247 2.50 15.49 11.13
N PRO A 248 2.26 15.71 9.83
CA PRO A 248 3.06 15.11 8.76
C PRO A 248 4.46 15.75 8.66
N VAL A 249 5.48 14.92 8.51
CA VAL A 249 6.89 15.32 8.35
C VAL A 249 7.60 14.47 7.31
N ALA A 250 8.72 15.00 6.82
CA ALA A 250 9.74 14.24 6.11
C ALA A 250 11.10 14.42 6.78
N TRP A 251 11.84 13.33 7.00
CA TRP A 251 13.24 13.38 7.40
C TRP A 251 14.12 13.20 6.17
N THR A 252 14.98 14.17 5.94
CA THR A 252 15.98 14.14 4.87
C THR A 252 17.07 13.09 5.13
N ARG A 253 17.88 12.81 4.11
CA ARG A 253 18.97 11.82 4.21
C ARG A 253 19.99 12.19 5.29
N ASP A 254 20.26 13.47 5.51
CA ASP A 254 21.12 13.98 6.58
C ASP A 254 20.45 14.01 7.96
N GLY A 255 19.17 13.63 8.05
CA GLY A 255 18.42 13.52 9.30
C GLY A 255 17.67 14.79 9.70
N ARG A 256 17.71 15.85 8.88
CA ARG A 256 16.92 17.07 9.13
C ARG A 256 15.43 16.78 8.93
N GLN A 257 14.64 17.06 9.96
CA GLN A 257 13.17 17.02 9.91
C GLN A 257 12.61 18.25 9.17
N VAL A 258 11.70 18.01 8.24
CA VAL A 258 11.01 19.01 7.43
C VAL A 258 9.51 18.83 7.64
N ARG A 259 8.81 19.92 7.98
CA ARG A 259 7.35 19.91 8.09
C ARG A 259 6.71 19.83 6.72
N LEU A 260 5.73 18.96 6.56
CA LEU A 260 4.90 18.91 5.36
C LEU A 260 3.65 19.77 5.65
N GLY A 261 3.56 20.97 5.11
CA GLY A 261 2.42 21.87 5.39
C GLY A 261 1.07 21.25 4.98
N TRP A 262 -0.02 21.62 5.66
CA TRP A 262 -1.37 21.14 5.33
C TRP A 262 -2.44 22.22 5.62
N PRO A 263 -3.65 22.12 5.01
CA PRO A 263 -4.59 23.24 4.96
C PRO A 263 -5.25 23.62 6.28
N ALA A 264 -5.36 22.71 7.26
CA ALA A 264 -6.07 22.94 8.52
C ALA A 264 -5.23 22.61 9.75
N SER A 265 -4.78 23.63 10.48
CA SER A 265 -4.24 23.48 11.83
C SER A 265 -5.37 23.77 12.85
N PRO A 266 -5.68 22.87 13.82
CA PRO A 266 -4.85 21.78 14.34
C PRO A 266 -5.23 20.37 13.86
N ALA A 267 -5.85 20.22 12.68
CA ALA A 267 -6.33 18.92 12.21
C ALA A 267 -5.16 17.97 11.86
N SER A 268 -5.38 16.65 11.89
CA SER A 268 -4.34 15.65 11.65
C SER A 268 -4.22 15.25 10.18
N ALA A 269 -2.98 15.05 9.72
CA ALA A 269 -2.68 14.46 8.42
C ALA A 269 -1.55 13.41 8.56
N THR A 270 -1.68 12.32 7.83
CA THR A 270 -0.78 11.16 7.93
C THR A 270 -0.25 10.78 6.54
N PRO A 271 1.07 10.84 6.31
CA PRO A 271 1.69 10.26 5.13
C PRO A 271 1.51 8.74 5.08
N ARG A 272 1.48 8.18 3.87
CA ARG A 272 1.34 6.74 3.60
C ARG A 272 2.43 6.22 2.66
N ALA A 273 2.80 7.00 1.65
CA ALA A 273 3.81 6.60 0.68
C ALA A 273 4.64 7.80 0.20
N ILE A 274 5.86 7.52 -0.25
CA ILE A 274 6.77 8.48 -0.89
C ILE A 274 7.41 7.86 -2.12
N ASN A 275 7.40 8.56 -3.25
CA ASN A 275 8.07 8.06 -4.45
C ASN A 275 9.50 8.58 -4.57
N ARG A 276 10.22 8.10 -5.59
CA ARG A 276 11.59 8.50 -5.86
C ARG A 276 11.76 10.00 -6.13
N ALA A 277 10.75 10.67 -6.69
CA ALA A 277 10.79 12.13 -6.90
C ALA A 277 10.62 12.94 -5.60
N GLY A 278 10.32 12.29 -4.47
CA GLY A 278 10.06 12.95 -3.19
C GLY A 278 8.63 13.45 -3.06
N VAL A 279 7.72 13.05 -3.95
CA VAL A 279 6.29 13.28 -3.77
C VAL A 279 5.80 12.34 -2.68
N VAL A 280 5.11 12.90 -1.69
CA VAL A 280 4.50 12.15 -0.58
C VAL A 280 2.99 12.17 -0.77
N VAL A 281 2.31 11.06 -0.49
CA VAL A 281 0.85 10.99 -0.45
C VAL A 281 0.39 10.45 0.89
N GLY A 282 -0.85 10.74 1.24
CA GLY A 282 -1.48 10.30 2.46
C GLY A 282 -2.85 10.94 2.59
N SER A 283 -3.34 11.07 3.81
CA SER A 283 -4.71 11.54 4.04
C SER A 283 -4.79 12.39 5.29
N GLY A 284 -5.75 13.31 5.35
CA GLY A 284 -5.94 14.16 6.51
C GLY A 284 -7.22 14.97 6.46
N TYR A 285 -7.53 15.60 7.58
CA TYR A 285 -8.62 16.55 7.68
C TYR A 285 -8.21 17.88 7.02
N VAL A 286 -9.00 18.34 6.03
CA VAL A 286 -8.80 19.64 5.36
C VAL A 286 -9.66 20.74 5.98
N ASP A 287 -10.67 20.35 6.76
CA ASP A 287 -11.43 21.16 7.72
C ASP A 287 -12.00 20.22 8.82
N PHE A 288 -12.92 20.69 9.67
CA PHE A 288 -13.51 19.89 10.74
C PHE A 288 -14.50 18.80 10.27
N ALA A 289 -14.89 18.78 9.00
CA ALA A 289 -15.90 17.88 8.43
C ALA A 289 -15.34 16.97 7.33
N GLN A 290 -14.29 17.39 6.62
CA GLN A 290 -13.80 16.74 5.42
C GLN A 290 -12.46 16.06 5.66
N TYR A 291 -12.45 14.72 5.50
CA TYR A 291 -11.25 13.90 5.42
C TYR A 291 -10.96 13.59 3.96
N ARG A 292 -9.74 13.89 3.51
CA ARG A 292 -9.35 13.84 2.09
C ARG A 292 -7.97 13.24 1.88
N ALA A 293 -7.80 12.67 0.71
CA ALA A 293 -6.52 12.32 0.15
C ALA A 293 -5.69 13.58 -0.14
N LEU A 294 -4.40 13.52 0.19
CA LEU A 294 -3.45 14.62 0.13
C LEU A 294 -2.21 14.20 -0.65
N ARG A 295 -1.62 15.17 -1.34
CA ARG A 295 -0.34 15.05 -2.04
C ARG A 295 0.58 16.20 -1.65
N TRP A 296 1.75 15.89 -1.11
CA TRP A 296 2.80 16.85 -0.82
C TRP A 296 3.89 16.80 -1.87
N THR A 297 4.25 17.97 -2.39
CA THR A 297 5.36 18.20 -3.32
C THR A 297 6.25 19.32 -2.79
N ALA A 298 7.36 19.60 -3.47
CA ALA A 298 8.18 20.78 -3.17
C ALA A 298 7.40 22.11 -3.32
N GLY A 299 6.33 22.13 -4.13
CA GLY A 299 5.45 23.29 -4.30
C GLY A 299 4.39 23.45 -3.21
N GLY A 300 4.31 22.51 -2.25
CA GLY A 300 3.31 22.50 -1.19
C GLY A 300 2.35 21.31 -1.27
N VAL A 301 1.27 21.40 -0.51
CA VAL A 301 0.21 20.39 -0.45
C VAL A 301 -0.87 20.65 -1.49
N THR A 302 -1.39 19.58 -2.07
CA THR A 302 -2.58 19.58 -2.91
C THR A 302 -3.60 18.63 -2.30
N VAL A 303 -4.85 19.06 -2.17
CA VAL A 303 -5.98 18.18 -1.85
C VAL A 303 -6.36 17.45 -3.13
N LEU A 304 -6.43 16.12 -3.09
CA LEU A 304 -6.94 15.33 -4.19
C LEU A 304 -8.46 15.31 -4.04
N GLU A 305 -9.12 16.21 -4.78
CA GLU A 305 -10.55 16.46 -4.63
C GLU A 305 -11.37 15.20 -4.93
N SER A 306 -12.37 14.97 -4.08
CA SER A 306 -13.32 13.87 -4.17
C SER A 306 -14.66 14.33 -3.58
N GLU A 307 -15.76 13.80 -4.12
CA GLU A 307 -17.11 14.11 -3.63
C GLU A 307 -17.30 13.67 -2.17
N ARG A 308 -16.58 12.65 -1.73
CA ARG A 308 -16.73 12.00 -0.42
C ARG A 308 -15.40 11.87 0.30
N ARG A 309 -15.41 11.23 1.47
CA ARG A 309 -14.18 10.90 2.21
C ARG A 309 -13.24 10.13 1.29
N SER A 310 -11.99 10.57 1.18
CA SER A 310 -10.99 9.92 0.35
C SER A 310 -9.70 9.68 1.11
N GLU A 311 -8.99 8.61 0.73
CA GLU A 311 -7.72 8.22 1.33
C GLU A 311 -6.72 7.84 0.23
N ALA A 312 -5.47 8.29 0.35
CA ALA A 312 -4.38 7.87 -0.52
C ALA A 312 -3.47 6.86 0.20
N VAL A 313 -3.14 5.78 -0.50
CA VAL A 313 -2.40 4.64 0.04
C VAL A 313 -1.03 4.52 -0.61
N ALA A 314 -0.98 4.56 -1.94
CA ALA A 314 0.26 4.36 -2.70
C ALA A 314 0.34 5.33 -3.88
N LEU A 315 1.55 5.48 -4.43
CA LEU A 315 1.80 6.24 -5.64
C LEU A 315 2.94 5.63 -6.45
N ASN A 316 2.90 5.78 -7.77
CA ASN A 316 3.98 5.32 -8.65
C ASN A 316 4.96 6.46 -9.00
N ALA A 317 5.92 6.15 -9.88
CA ALA A 317 6.94 7.10 -10.32
C ALA A 317 6.39 8.23 -11.22
N SER A 318 5.28 8.01 -11.94
CA SER A 318 4.63 9.05 -12.74
C SER A 318 3.79 10.02 -11.91
N GLY A 319 3.59 9.73 -10.62
CA GLY A 319 2.79 10.55 -9.72
C GLY A 319 1.30 10.21 -9.71
N THR A 320 0.90 9.10 -10.33
CA THR A 320 -0.43 8.52 -10.17
C THR A 320 -0.57 8.00 -8.75
N VAL A 321 -1.65 8.40 -8.08
CA VAL A 321 -1.97 8.06 -6.70
C VAL A 321 -3.12 7.06 -6.68
N VAL A 322 -3.10 6.10 -5.76
CA VAL A 322 -4.20 5.15 -5.57
C VAL A 322 -4.62 5.09 -4.11
N GLY A 323 -5.87 4.72 -3.90
CA GLY A 323 -6.45 4.52 -2.58
C GLY A 323 -7.95 4.27 -2.70
N ASN A 324 -8.75 4.98 -1.93
CA ASN A 324 -10.20 4.75 -1.90
C ASN A 324 -10.99 6.04 -1.68
N VAL A 325 -12.20 6.07 -2.22
CA VAL A 325 -13.24 7.05 -1.92
C VAL A 325 -14.38 6.29 -1.25
N GLU A 326 -14.66 6.63 0.01
CA GLU A 326 -15.44 5.79 0.93
C GLU A 326 -14.90 4.35 0.92
N SER A 327 -15.70 3.43 0.40
CA SER A 327 -15.42 2.00 0.35
C SER A 327 -15.15 1.48 -1.07
N VAL A 328 -14.80 2.35 -2.02
CA VAL A 328 -14.50 1.96 -3.40
C VAL A 328 -13.12 2.43 -3.78
N ALA A 329 -12.35 1.56 -4.43
CA ALA A 329 -11.01 1.85 -4.91
C ALA A 329 -11.04 3.01 -5.92
N ALA A 330 -10.05 3.89 -5.80
CA ALA A 330 -9.92 5.07 -6.65
C ALA A 330 -8.46 5.29 -7.04
N ARG A 331 -8.27 5.92 -8.20
CA ARG A 331 -6.99 6.50 -8.61
C ARG A 331 -7.13 8.00 -8.86
N TRP A 332 -6.06 8.73 -8.61
CA TRP A 332 -5.91 10.12 -9.01
C TRP A 332 -4.70 10.25 -9.94
N ASP A 333 -4.91 10.81 -11.12
CA ASP A 333 -3.82 11.09 -12.05
C ASP A 333 -2.91 12.22 -11.52
N ALA A 334 -1.78 12.45 -12.18
CA ALA A 334 -0.81 13.45 -11.74
C ALA A 334 -1.39 14.88 -11.73
N ASP A 335 -2.44 15.17 -12.48
CA ASP A 335 -3.18 16.43 -12.44
C ASP A 335 -4.23 16.50 -11.31
N GLY A 336 -4.51 15.38 -10.64
CA GLY A 336 -5.51 15.25 -9.59
C GLY A 336 -6.87 14.71 -10.06
N THR A 337 -7.01 14.34 -11.34
CA THR A 337 -8.25 13.77 -11.88
C THR A 337 -8.55 12.42 -11.23
N GLU A 338 -9.71 12.31 -10.56
CA GLU A 338 -10.18 11.07 -9.94
C GLU A 338 -10.79 10.12 -10.98
N THR A 339 -10.48 8.83 -10.86
CA THR A 339 -11.18 7.73 -11.52
C THR A 339 -11.63 6.71 -10.48
N ASN A 340 -12.93 6.42 -10.45
CA ASN A 340 -13.49 5.31 -9.68
C ASN A 340 -13.14 3.98 -10.38
N LEU A 341 -12.56 3.04 -9.63
CA LEU A 341 -12.08 1.76 -10.14
C LEU A 341 -13.12 0.63 -10.00
N GLY A 342 -14.23 0.87 -9.31
CA GLY A 342 -15.30 -0.10 -9.10
C GLY A 342 -14.91 -1.31 -8.23
N ALA A 343 -15.85 -2.24 -8.11
CA ALA A 343 -15.70 -3.51 -7.42
C ALA A 343 -15.93 -4.68 -8.39
N LEU A 344 -15.64 -5.91 -7.95
CA LEU A 344 -15.95 -7.12 -8.72
C LEU A 344 -17.47 -7.26 -8.92
N PRO A 345 -17.91 -7.98 -9.97
CA PRO A 345 -19.34 -8.22 -10.19
C PRO A 345 -20.02 -8.85 -8.97
N GLY A 346 -21.09 -8.22 -8.48
CA GLY A 346 -21.81 -8.62 -7.27
C GLY A 346 -21.27 -8.02 -5.97
N GLY A 347 -20.10 -7.38 -6.01
CA GLY A 347 -19.55 -6.60 -4.91
C GLY A 347 -19.94 -5.13 -4.95
N GLU A 348 -19.86 -4.47 -3.80
CA GLU A 348 -20.08 -3.03 -3.64
C GLU A 348 -18.86 -2.30 -3.06
N HIS A 349 -17.84 -3.04 -2.63
CA HIS A 349 -16.71 -2.51 -1.88
C HIS A 349 -15.36 -2.98 -2.44
N SER A 350 -14.41 -2.07 -2.56
CA SER A 350 -13.05 -2.35 -3.01
C SER A 350 -12.02 -1.38 -2.44
N TRP A 351 -10.77 -1.81 -2.33
CA TRP A 351 -9.65 -1.00 -1.86
C TRP A 351 -8.43 -1.24 -2.71
N ALA A 352 -7.77 -0.16 -3.14
CA ALA A 352 -6.45 -0.23 -3.74
C ALA A 352 -5.36 -0.20 -2.63
N THR A 353 -4.38 -1.09 -2.73
CA THR A 353 -3.29 -1.24 -1.76
C THR A 353 -1.92 -0.92 -2.34
N GLY A 354 -1.76 -0.99 -3.67
CA GLY A 354 -0.49 -0.76 -4.33
C GLY A 354 -0.64 -0.43 -5.81
N ILE A 355 0.41 0.14 -6.38
CA ILE A 355 0.48 0.49 -7.81
C ILE A 355 1.88 0.23 -8.35
N ALA A 356 1.96 -0.46 -9.48
CA ALA A 356 3.21 -0.72 -10.19
C ALA A 356 3.63 0.48 -11.06
N PRO A 357 4.91 0.56 -11.49
CA PRO A 357 5.39 1.63 -12.36
C PRO A 357 4.62 1.78 -13.69
N ASP A 358 4.04 0.69 -14.20
CA ASP A 358 3.25 0.70 -15.44
C ASP A 358 1.80 1.15 -15.25
N GLY A 359 1.37 1.42 -14.02
CA GLY A 359 0.01 1.84 -13.68
C GLY A 359 -0.92 0.69 -13.29
N THR A 360 -0.45 -0.56 -13.27
CA THR A 360 -1.24 -1.69 -12.75
C THR A 360 -1.47 -1.49 -11.25
N ILE A 361 -2.73 -1.51 -10.82
CA ILE A 361 -3.13 -1.31 -9.42
C ILE A 361 -3.50 -2.66 -8.82
N ILE A 362 -3.09 -2.93 -7.59
CA ILE A 362 -3.48 -4.13 -6.84
C ILE A 362 -4.34 -3.75 -5.64
N GLY A 363 -5.14 -4.70 -5.16
CA GLY A 363 -5.97 -4.50 -4.00
C GLY A 363 -6.90 -5.66 -3.74
N TYR A 364 -8.03 -5.40 -3.10
CA TYR A 364 -9.04 -6.40 -2.83
C TYR A 364 -10.44 -5.85 -3.08
N SER A 365 -11.36 -6.75 -3.40
CA SER A 365 -12.76 -6.43 -3.64
C SER A 365 -13.65 -7.48 -2.99
N ASP A 366 -14.83 -7.07 -2.55
CA ASP A 366 -15.85 -8.00 -2.10
C ASP A 366 -16.56 -8.68 -3.27
N LEU A 367 -17.13 -9.83 -2.93
CA LEU A 367 -18.09 -10.63 -3.67
C LEU A 367 -19.18 -11.02 -2.68
N ASP A 368 -20.33 -11.51 -3.16
CA ASP A 368 -21.45 -12.02 -2.34
C ASP A 368 -21.03 -12.98 -1.19
N TYR A 369 -19.85 -13.59 -1.32
CA TYR A 369 -19.36 -14.65 -0.45
C TYR A 369 -17.97 -14.39 0.15
N GLY A 370 -17.31 -13.25 -0.09
CA GLY A 370 -15.97 -13.02 0.46
C GLY A 370 -15.13 -11.92 -0.18
N TRP A 371 -13.94 -11.72 0.38
CA TRP A 371 -12.91 -10.83 -0.17
C TRP A 371 -11.93 -11.60 -1.03
N HIS A 372 -11.68 -11.09 -2.23
CA HIS A 372 -10.70 -11.61 -3.16
C HIS A 372 -9.65 -10.55 -3.48
N ALA A 373 -8.42 -11.01 -3.68
CA ALA A 373 -7.38 -10.21 -4.28
C ALA A 373 -7.77 -9.86 -5.72
N VAL A 374 -7.50 -8.62 -6.13
CA VAL A 374 -7.79 -8.13 -7.48
C VAL A 374 -6.63 -7.29 -8.00
N TYR A 375 -6.61 -7.12 -9.33
CA TYR A 375 -5.85 -6.04 -9.94
C TYR A 375 -6.70 -5.26 -10.93
N TRP A 376 -6.40 -3.97 -11.07
CA TRP A 376 -6.92 -3.13 -12.14
C TRP A 376 -5.80 -2.95 -13.17
N PRO A 377 -5.99 -3.40 -14.42
CA PRO A 377 -5.02 -3.20 -15.49
C PRO A 377 -4.71 -1.72 -15.70
N ALA A 378 -3.49 -1.43 -16.17
CA ALA A 378 -3.17 -0.08 -16.64
C ALA A 378 -4.15 0.33 -17.76
N GLY A 379 -4.86 1.42 -17.53
CA GLY A 379 -5.87 1.98 -18.46
C GLY A 379 -5.30 3.01 -19.41
#